data_AF-A0A2U3AJT2-F1
#
_entry.id   AF-A0A2U3AJT2-F1
#
_cell.length_a   1.000
_cell.length_b   1.000
_cell.length_c   1.000
_cell.angle_alpha   90.00
_cell.angle_beta   90.00
_cell.angle_gamma   90.00
#
_symmetry.space_group_name_H-M   'P 1'
#
loop_
_entity.id
_entity.type
_entity.pdbx_description
1 polymer ?
#
loop_
_entity_poly.entity_id
_entity_poly.type
_entity_poly.pdbx_seq_one_letter_code
_entity_poly.pdbx_strand_id
1 'polypeptide(L)'
;MKSQIINGISCANLRRWSWQLVKEKEGYLMKTTFGPAELAEAVGISKSTIKHYITILEKNGYEIQRDHRNYREFNEEDIAYFHAYKQLHNEQGLTLKEAATVITNPEFDISEVEIIPASKQQVVPANNKYELDRYSDLSNAMELLAEHVKGIESQNAQLLHLIQAQQQQNDLLMEQNNTLKNEFSEMKLQIAAPVGTESTISKKQLDRVESQNSVIMSAINRLNVEQHKAEVAVQEAQQKEQPKGLLKKIFGK
;
A
#
# COMPACT_ATOMS: atom_id res chain seq x y z
N MET A 1 34.31 -82.75 9.70
CA MET A 1 33.31 -82.69 10.80
C MET A 1 33.21 -81.24 11.27
N LYS A 2 31.99 -80.66 11.19
CA LYS A 2 31.47 -79.42 11.85
C LYS A 2 32.21 -78.10 11.50
N SER A 3 31.69 -77.15 10.72
CA SER A 3 30.43 -76.37 10.75
C SER A 3 30.09 -75.73 12.10
N GLN A 4 30.19 -74.38 12.16
CA GLN A 4 29.35 -73.37 12.86
C GLN A 4 30.12 -72.03 12.90
N ILE A 5 29.81 -71.03 12.05
CA ILE A 5 28.80 -69.95 12.17
C ILE A 5 28.91 -69.14 13.47
N ILE A 6 29.37 -67.88 13.36
CA ILE A 6 28.80 -66.67 14.00
C ILE A 6 29.17 -65.46 13.10
N ASN A 7 28.34 -65.07 12.13
CA ASN A 7 27.27 -64.07 12.19
C ASN A 7 27.74 -62.60 12.35
N GLY A 8 27.71 -61.89 11.21
CA GLY A 8 27.13 -60.56 10.99
C GLY A 8 27.19 -59.52 12.10
N ILE A 9 28.16 -58.61 12.01
CA ILE A 9 27.98 -57.27 12.57
C ILE A 9 27.15 -56.47 11.56
N SER A 10 25.85 -56.38 11.80
CA SER A 10 24.98 -55.44 11.09
C SER A 10 25.48 -54.01 11.30
N CYS A 11 25.40 -53.15 10.27
CA CYS A 11 25.77 -51.73 10.33
C CYS A 11 25.06 -50.95 11.46
N ALA A 12 23.98 -51.49 12.04
CA ALA A 12 23.34 -50.96 13.24
C ALA A 12 24.22 -51.05 14.50
N ASN A 13 25.08 -52.07 14.62
CA ASN A 13 25.93 -52.28 15.81
C ASN A 13 27.16 -51.36 15.83
N LEU A 14 27.70 -50.98 14.67
CA LEU A 14 28.78 -49.98 14.56
C LEU A 14 28.29 -48.57 14.90
N ARG A 15 27.03 -48.23 14.59
CA ARG A 15 26.42 -46.97 15.05
C ARG A 15 26.14 -46.97 16.55
N ARG A 16 25.74 -48.11 17.13
CA ARG A 16 25.53 -48.23 18.60
C ARG A 16 26.85 -48.09 19.38
N TRP A 17 27.96 -48.63 18.87
CA TRP A 17 29.29 -48.43 19.48
C TRP A 17 29.82 -47.00 19.32
N SER A 18 29.50 -46.33 18.22
CA SER A 18 29.79 -44.89 18.06
C SER A 18 28.97 -44.01 19.01
N TRP A 19 27.71 -44.36 19.29
CA TRP A 19 26.87 -43.64 20.26
C TRP A 19 27.24 -43.95 21.73
N GLN A 20 27.74 -45.15 22.04
CA GLN A 20 28.21 -45.49 23.39
C GLN A 20 29.54 -44.81 23.75
N LEU A 21 30.46 -44.67 22.80
CA LEU A 21 31.72 -43.93 23.02
C LEU A 21 31.53 -42.41 23.13
N VAL A 22 30.45 -41.86 22.52
CA VAL A 22 30.02 -40.47 22.76
C VAL A 22 29.41 -40.34 24.16
N LYS A 23 28.57 -41.28 24.60
CA LYS A 23 27.98 -41.27 25.96
C LYS A 23 29.00 -41.44 27.09
N GLU A 24 30.12 -42.13 26.87
CA GLU A 24 31.12 -42.37 27.92
C GLU A 24 32.11 -41.21 28.09
N LYS A 25 32.31 -40.37 27.04
CA LYS A 25 32.99 -39.07 27.18
C LYS A 25 32.10 -37.93 27.68
N GLU A 26 30.79 -38.13 27.68
CA GLU A 26 29.78 -37.27 28.33
C GLU A 26 29.60 -37.56 29.84
N GLY A 27 30.48 -38.36 30.44
CA GLY A 27 30.56 -38.62 31.89
C GLY A 27 30.95 -37.40 32.76
N TYR A 28 30.79 -36.19 32.23
CA TYR A 28 30.86 -34.91 32.93
C TYR A 28 29.83 -33.92 32.35
N LEU A 29 28.65 -34.40 31.98
CA LEU A 29 27.48 -33.53 31.79
C LEU A 29 27.14 -32.94 33.16
N MET A 30 27.64 -31.74 33.45
CA MET A 30 26.97 -30.89 34.43
C MET A 30 25.53 -30.76 33.97
N LYS A 31 24.62 -31.42 34.68
CA LYS A 31 23.18 -31.27 34.48
C LYS A 31 22.88 -29.83 34.85
N THR A 32 22.89 -28.92 33.87
CA THR A 32 22.58 -27.52 34.10
C THR A 32 21.08 -27.44 34.36
N THR A 33 20.70 -27.57 35.62
CA THR A 33 19.34 -27.34 36.09
C THR A 33 19.10 -25.84 36.12
N PHE A 34 18.06 -25.39 35.42
CA PHE A 34 17.72 -23.98 35.32
C PHE A 34 16.64 -23.63 36.34
N GLY A 35 16.82 -22.49 37.01
CA GLY A 35 15.76 -21.89 37.82
C GLY A 35 14.70 -21.19 36.96
N PRO A 36 13.52 -20.80 37.52
CA PRO A 36 12.50 -20.08 36.77
C PRO A 36 12.97 -18.73 36.18
N ALA A 37 13.98 -18.12 36.77
CA ALA A 37 14.57 -16.88 36.28
C ALA A 37 15.47 -17.11 35.05
N GLU A 38 16.24 -18.21 35.06
CA GLU A 38 17.14 -18.60 33.97
C GLU A 38 16.35 -19.17 32.80
N LEU A 39 15.27 -19.93 33.07
CA LEU A 39 14.31 -20.37 32.05
C LEU A 39 13.70 -19.16 31.30
N ALA A 40 13.36 -18.09 32.02
CA ALA A 40 12.81 -16.88 31.40
C ALA A 40 13.79 -16.23 30.42
N GLU A 41 15.07 -16.21 30.79
CA GLU A 41 16.15 -15.71 29.94
C GLU A 41 16.38 -16.64 28.73
N ALA A 42 16.42 -17.96 28.94
CA ALA A 42 16.62 -18.96 27.90
C ALA A 42 15.50 -19.00 26.85
N VAL A 43 14.25 -18.73 27.27
CA VAL A 43 13.06 -18.70 26.37
C VAL A 43 12.84 -17.30 25.76
N GLY A 44 13.50 -16.28 26.31
CA GLY A 44 13.36 -14.89 25.88
C GLY A 44 11.97 -14.32 26.16
N ILE A 45 11.43 -14.55 27.38
CA ILE A 45 10.13 -14.04 27.84
C ILE A 45 10.20 -13.52 29.28
N SER A 46 9.23 -12.69 29.68
CA SER A 46 9.24 -12.08 31.01
C SER A 46 9.04 -13.12 32.13
N LYS A 47 9.61 -12.85 33.32
CA LYS A 47 9.47 -13.71 34.50
C LYS A 47 8.00 -13.91 34.92
N SER A 48 7.13 -12.93 34.71
CA SER A 48 5.69 -13.05 34.99
C SER A 48 5.00 -13.95 33.99
N THR A 49 5.35 -13.86 32.71
CA THR A 49 4.84 -14.73 31.64
C THR A 49 5.23 -16.19 31.89
N ILE A 50 6.48 -16.47 32.28
CA ILE A 50 6.94 -17.83 32.62
C ILE A 50 6.14 -18.42 33.78
N LYS A 51 5.92 -17.66 34.86
CA LYS A 51 5.10 -18.13 35.99
C LYS A 51 3.67 -18.45 35.56
N HIS A 52 3.11 -17.65 34.66
CA HIS A 52 1.79 -17.89 34.10
C HIS A 52 1.77 -19.17 33.24
N TYR A 53 2.75 -19.34 32.37
CA TYR A 53 2.89 -20.52 31.50
C TYR A 53 3.07 -21.80 32.30
N ILE A 54 3.97 -21.81 33.28
CA ILE A 54 4.15 -22.89 34.25
C ILE A 54 2.82 -23.29 34.88
N THR A 55 2.04 -22.31 35.36
CA THR A 55 0.77 -22.58 36.02
C THR A 55 -0.26 -23.22 35.08
N ILE A 56 -0.24 -22.86 33.79
CA ILE A 56 -1.14 -23.42 32.79
C ILE A 56 -0.68 -24.83 32.41
N LEU A 57 0.61 -25.05 32.21
CA LEU A 57 1.16 -26.36 31.86
C LEU A 57 0.96 -27.37 33.00
N GLU A 58 1.26 -26.99 34.26
CA GLU A 58 0.99 -27.84 35.44
C GLU A 58 -0.51 -28.21 35.54
N LYS A 59 -1.41 -27.27 35.23
CA LYS A 59 -2.87 -27.55 35.22
C LYS A 59 -3.31 -28.49 34.12
N ASN A 60 -2.59 -28.55 33.01
CA ASN A 60 -2.88 -29.42 31.86
C ASN A 60 -2.08 -30.73 31.90
N GLY A 61 -1.44 -31.04 33.03
CA GLY A 61 -0.79 -32.33 33.27
C GLY A 61 0.71 -32.37 33.01
N TYR A 62 1.37 -31.23 32.75
CA TYR A 62 2.83 -31.17 32.64
C TYR A 62 3.48 -31.25 34.02
N GLU A 63 4.30 -32.27 34.25
CA GLU A 63 4.98 -32.47 35.54
C GLU A 63 6.34 -31.77 35.56
N ILE A 64 6.47 -30.71 36.37
CA ILE A 64 7.72 -29.97 36.53
C ILE A 64 8.51 -30.57 37.69
N GLN A 65 9.80 -30.86 37.43
CA GLN A 65 10.71 -31.37 38.44
C GLN A 65 10.95 -30.34 39.55
N ARG A 66 11.15 -30.85 40.77
CA ARG A 66 11.42 -30.02 41.94
C ARG A 66 12.66 -30.51 42.67
N ASP A 67 13.45 -29.56 43.13
CA ASP A 67 14.66 -29.81 43.93
C ASP A 67 14.32 -30.42 45.30
N HIS A 68 15.34 -30.87 46.01
CA HIS A 68 15.33 -31.26 47.42
C HIS A 68 14.78 -30.17 48.36
N ARG A 69 14.78 -28.90 47.93
CA ARG A 69 14.19 -27.74 48.63
C ARG A 69 12.77 -27.41 48.16
N ASN A 70 12.17 -28.24 47.30
CA ASN A 70 10.85 -28.06 46.69
C ASN A 70 10.75 -26.81 45.79
N TYR A 71 11.87 -26.33 45.24
CA TYR A 71 11.90 -25.31 44.19
C TYR A 71 11.75 -25.96 42.82
N ARG A 72 11.07 -25.30 41.88
CA ARG A 72 10.94 -25.79 40.50
C ARG A 72 12.27 -25.71 39.77
N GLU A 73 12.67 -26.82 39.16
CA GLU A 73 13.88 -26.97 38.37
C GLU A 73 13.53 -27.41 36.95
N PHE A 74 14.24 -26.87 35.97
CA PHE A 74 14.03 -27.12 34.56
C PHE A 74 15.29 -27.69 33.92
N ASN A 75 15.12 -28.68 33.04
CA ASN A 75 16.17 -29.24 32.22
C ASN A 75 16.16 -28.59 30.83
N GLU A 76 17.15 -28.94 30.02
CA GLU A 76 17.24 -28.46 28.63
C GLU A 76 16.05 -28.89 27.77
N GLU A 77 15.49 -30.08 28.03
CA GLU A 77 14.25 -30.54 27.40
C GLU A 77 13.06 -29.63 27.74
N ASP A 78 12.94 -29.19 29.01
CA ASP A 78 11.89 -28.26 29.42
C ASP A 78 12.01 -26.94 28.64
N ILE A 79 13.22 -26.43 28.44
CA ILE A 79 13.45 -25.20 27.65
C ILE A 79 12.89 -25.37 26.23
N ALA A 80 13.12 -26.52 25.59
CA ALA A 80 12.59 -26.81 24.26
C ALA A 80 11.05 -26.85 24.25
N TYR A 81 10.43 -27.45 25.26
CA TYR A 81 8.97 -27.45 25.41
C TYR A 81 8.40 -26.04 25.61
N PHE A 82 9.04 -25.19 26.42
CA PHE A 82 8.60 -23.80 26.60
C PHE A 82 8.74 -22.96 25.33
N HIS A 83 9.76 -23.22 24.50
CA HIS A 83 9.89 -22.60 23.18
C HIS A 83 8.77 -23.05 22.24
N ALA A 84 8.50 -24.36 22.15
CA ALA A 84 7.39 -24.88 21.35
C ALA A 84 6.04 -24.30 21.82
N TYR A 85 5.83 -24.18 23.13
CA TYR A 85 4.60 -23.62 23.70
C TYR A 85 4.38 -22.16 23.32
N LYS A 86 5.44 -21.35 23.40
CA LYS A 86 5.44 -19.96 22.96
C LYS A 86 5.14 -19.86 21.46
N GLN A 87 5.73 -20.74 20.66
CA GLN A 87 5.58 -20.75 19.20
C GLN A 87 4.15 -21.12 18.77
N LEU A 88 3.58 -22.17 19.35
CA LEU A 88 2.19 -22.56 19.13
C LEU A 88 1.20 -21.42 19.45
N HIS A 89 1.44 -20.69 20.53
CA HIS A 89 0.59 -19.55 20.89
C HIS A 89 0.73 -18.37 19.91
N ASN A 90 1.96 -17.99 19.56
CA ASN A 90 2.21 -16.78 18.79
C ASN A 90 2.07 -16.94 17.28
N GLU A 91 2.54 -18.07 16.72
CA GLU A 91 2.61 -18.28 15.27
C GLU A 91 1.38 -19.01 14.74
N GLN A 92 0.84 -19.98 15.50
CA GLN A 92 -0.35 -20.72 15.10
C GLN A 92 -1.65 -20.11 15.65
N GLY A 93 -1.56 -19.04 16.45
CA GLY A 93 -2.71 -18.32 17.00
C GLY A 93 -3.56 -19.13 17.99
N LEU A 94 -3.01 -20.23 18.52
CA LEU A 94 -3.70 -21.08 19.49
C LEU A 94 -3.86 -20.37 20.82
N THR A 95 -4.94 -20.63 21.55
CA THR A 95 -5.04 -20.15 22.92
C THR A 95 -4.03 -20.86 23.82
N LEU A 96 -3.57 -20.21 24.90
CA LEU A 96 -2.62 -20.80 25.84
C LEU A 96 -3.07 -22.18 26.36
N LYS A 97 -4.38 -22.40 26.53
CA LYS A 97 -4.90 -23.70 26.98
C LYS A 97 -4.78 -24.77 25.90
N GLU A 98 -5.12 -24.44 24.65
CA GLU A 98 -5.02 -25.37 23.52
C GLU A 98 -3.56 -25.74 23.24
N ALA A 99 -2.66 -24.76 23.24
CA ALA A 99 -1.23 -25.01 23.11
C ALA A 99 -0.69 -25.94 24.23
N ALA A 100 -1.23 -25.82 25.44
CA ALA A 100 -0.82 -26.66 26.56
C ALA A 100 -1.29 -28.10 26.37
N THR A 101 -2.52 -28.31 25.86
CA THR A 101 -3.04 -29.66 25.56
C THR A 101 -2.29 -30.35 24.42
N VAL A 102 -1.79 -29.58 23.45
CA VAL A 102 -0.97 -30.13 22.36
C VAL A 102 0.37 -30.62 22.90
N ILE A 103 1.02 -29.83 23.77
CA ILE A 103 2.34 -30.14 24.29
C ILE A 103 2.33 -31.27 25.34
N THR A 104 1.26 -31.40 26.11
CA THR A 104 1.14 -32.49 27.09
C THR A 104 0.70 -33.81 26.47
N ASN A 105 0.42 -33.85 25.16
CA ASN A 105 0.04 -35.07 24.47
C ASN A 105 1.26 -35.99 24.28
N PRO A 106 1.20 -37.28 24.65
CA PRO A 106 2.31 -38.22 24.48
C PRO A 106 2.73 -38.46 23.02
N GLU A 107 1.87 -38.14 22.04
CA GLU A 107 2.19 -38.24 20.61
C GLU A 107 2.90 -37.00 20.06
N PHE A 108 2.99 -35.92 20.85
CA PHE A 108 3.64 -34.70 20.41
C PHE A 108 5.15 -34.86 20.38
N ASP A 109 5.73 -34.90 19.18
CA ASP A 109 7.16 -34.80 18.99
C ASP A 109 7.57 -33.33 18.83
N ILE A 110 8.48 -32.88 19.68
CA ILE A 110 9.05 -31.54 19.65
C ILE A 110 9.74 -31.27 18.28
N SER A 111 10.13 -32.32 17.56
CA SER A 111 10.72 -32.22 16.22
C SER A 111 9.74 -31.81 15.11
N GLU A 112 8.42 -31.95 15.33
CA GLU A 112 7.38 -31.54 14.39
C GLU A 112 7.09 -30.04 14.44
N VAL A 113 7.35 -29.41 15.59
CA VAL A 113 7.40 -27.96 15.68
C VAL A 113 8.77 -27.57 15.17
N GLU A 114 8.83 -26.78 14.09
CA GLU A 114 10.07 -26.20 13.59
C GLU A 114 10.57 -25.20 14.65
N ILE A 115 11.18 -25.72 15.73
CA ILE A 115 11.79 -24.94 16.78
C ILE A 115 12.91 -24.19 16.08
N ILE A 116 12.70 -22.90 15.84
CA ILE A 116 13.80 -22.02 15.45
C ILE A 116 14.75 -22.06 16.66
N PRO A 117 15.92 -22.73 16.56
CA PRO A 117 16.82 -22.82 17.70
C PRO A 117 17.20 -21.39 18.12
N ALA A 118 17.35 -21.16 19.43
CA ALA A 118 17.65 -19.84 19.99
C ALA A 118 18.86 -19.13 19.33
N SER A 119 19.72 -19.87 18.62
CA SER A 119 20.78 -19.34 17.75
C SER A 119 20.29 -18.56 16.51
N LYS A 120 18.98 -18.54 16.23
CA LYS A 120 18.31 -17.71 15.22
C LYS A 120 17.24 -16.79 15.81
N GLN A 121 17.11 -16.69 17.15
CA GLN A 121 16.51 -15.48 17.70
C GLN A 121 17.46 -14.35 17.33
N GLN A 122 17.08 -13.56 16.33
CA GLN A 122 17.73 -12.27 16.09
C GLN A 122 17.67 -11.52 17.43
N VAL A 123 18.76 -11.56 18.17
CA VAL A 123 19.18 -10.40 18.95
C VAL A 123 19.19 -9.29 17.94
N VAL A 124 18.09 -8.52 17.91
CA VAL A 124 18.03 -7.26 17.19
C VAL A 124 19.21 -6.48 17.72
N PRO A 125 20.32 -6.36 16.98
CA PRO A 125 21.45 -5.63 17.49
C PRO A 125 20.96 -4.19 17.68
N ALA A 126 21.49 -3.49 18.68
CA ALA A 126 21.30 -2.04 18.81
C ALA A 126 21.95 -1.24 17.64
N ASN A 127 21.99 -1.82 16.45
CA ASN A 127 22.51 -1.28 15.20
C ASN A 127 21.46 -1.42 14.06
N ASN A 128 20.17 -1.39 14.41
CA ASN A 128 19.02 -1.48 13.50
C ASN A 128 18.69 -0.17 12.75
N LYS A 129 19.60 0.81 12.76
CA LYS A 129 19.39 2.06 12.01
C LYS A 129 19.24 1.80 10.50
N TYR A 130 20.03 0.88 9.95
CA TYR A 130 19.98 0.54 8.53
C TYR A 130 18.69 -0.16 8.09
N GLU A 131 18.06 -0.98 8.96
CA GLU A 131 16.78 -1.60 8.62
C GLU A 131 15.62 -0.62 8.80
N LEU A 132 15.65 0.22 9.84
CA LEU A 132 14.64 1.27 10.04
C LEU A 132 14.68 2.32 8.91
N ASP A 133 15.89 2.71 8.47
CA ASP A 133 16.08 3.62 7.33
C ASP A 133 15.54 2.99 6.03
N ARG A 134 15.70 1.68 5.81
CA ARG A 134 15.13 0.98 4.64
C ARG A 134 13.60 0.96 4.63
N TYR A 135 12.96 0.75 5.78
CA TYR A 135 11.50 0.81 5.86
C TYR A 135 10.98 2.24 5.68
N SER A 136 11.72 3.23 6.19
CA SER A 136 11.45 4.65 5.96
C SER A 136 11.54 5.01 4.46
N ASP A 137 12.62 4.60 3.78
CA ASP A 137 12.81 4.84 2.35
C ASP A 137 11.72 4.19 1.50
N LEU A 138 11.33 2.95 1.84
CA LEU A 138 10.23 2.25 1.19
C LEU A 138 8.89 2.95 1.40
N SER A 139 8.62 3.42 2.62
CA SER A 139 7.40 4.16 2.94
C SER A 139 7.32 5.48 2.15
N ASN A 140 8.42 6.23 2.08
CA ASN A 140 8.51 7.47 1.31
C ASN A 140 8.33 7.23 -0.19
N ALA A 141 8.92 6.15 -0.72
CA ALA A 141 8.74 5.76 -2.12
C ALA A 141 7.28 5.37 -2.41
N MET A 142 6.63 4.67 -1.48
CA MET A 142 5.21 4.29 -1.62
C MET A 142 4.29 5.51 -1.58
N GLU A 143 4.57 6.49 -0.72
CA GLU A 143 3.83 7.75 -0.65
C GLU A 143 3.99 8.57 -1.95
N LEU A 144 5.22 8.69 -2.47
CA LEU A 144 5.48 9.39 -3.73
C LEU A 144 4.79 8.71 -4.92
N LEU A 145 4.77 7.38 -4.95
CA LEU A 145 4.02 6.62 -5.95
C LEU A 145 2.52 6.87 -5.86
N ALA A 146 1.96 6.89 -4.64
CA ALA A 146 0.54 7.17 -4.43
C ALA A 146 0.16 8.58 -4.89
N GLU A 147 1.00 9.58 -4.62
CA GLU A 147 0.81 10.94 -5.11
C GLU A 147 0.86 11.02 -6.64
N HIS A 148 1.82 10.31 -7.26
CA HIS A 148 1.93 10.27 -8.72
C HIS A 148 0.73 9.59 -9.38
N VAL A 149 0.24 8.48 -8.81
CA VAL A 149 -0.98 7.79 -9.30
C VAL A 149 -2.18 8.73 -9.23
N LYS A 150 -2.37 9.42 -8.10
CA LYS A 150 -3.45 10.42 -7.96
C LYS A 150 -3.32 11.55 -9.00
N GLY A 151 -2.09 11.98 -9.30
CA GLY A 151 -1.81 12.95 -10.37
C GLY A 151 -2.23 12.45 -11.75
N ILE A 152 -1.85 11.22 -12.09
CA ILE A 152 -2.22 10.56 -13.35
C ILE A 152 -3.75 10.42 -13.47
N GLU A 153 -4.42 10.00 -12.40
CA GLU A 153 -5.88 9.88 -12.37
C GLU A 153 -6.57 11.22 -12.65
N SER A 154 -6.10 12.30 -12.03
CA SER A 154 -6.60 13.66 -12.28
C SER A 154 -6.37 14.10 -13.73
N GLN A 155 -5.19 13.83 -14.29
CA GLN A 155 -4.89 14.13 -15.69
C GLN A 155 -5.79 13.32 -16.64
N ASN A 156 -6.01 12.04 -16.38
CA ASN A 156 -6.89 11.19 -17.17
C ASN A 156 -8.34 11.69 -17.13
N ALA A 157 -8.84 12.10 -15.96
CA ALA A 157 -10.17 12.69 -15.85
C ALA A 157 -10.32 13.97 -16.68
N GLN A 158 -9.30 14.84 -16.68
CA GLN A 158 -9.29 16.05 -17.50
C GLN A 158 -9.25 15.74 -19.00
N LEU A 159 -8.43 14.76 -19.42
CA LEU A 159 -8.37 14.32 -20.82
C LEU A 159 -9.71 13.77 -21.29
N LEU A 160 -10.37 12.95 -20.47
CA LEU A 160 -11.70 12.43 -20.78
C LEU A 160 -12.73 13.56 -20.95
N HIS A 161 -12.70 14.55 -20.07
CA HIS A 161 -13.58 15.72 -20.17
C HIS A 161 -13.33 16.51 -21.48
N LEU A 162 -12.07 16.72 -21.88
CA LEU A 162 -11.73 17.39 -23.14
C LEU A 162 -12.21 16.59 -24.36
N ILE A 163 -12.03 15.27 -24.35
CA ILE A 163 -12.50 14.40 -25.44
C ILE A 163 -14.03 14.49 -25.57
N GLN A 164 -14.76 14.45 -24.45
CA GLN A 164 -16.21 14.57 -24.44
C GLN A 164 -16.67 15.93 -24.97
N ALA A 165 -16.05 17.02 -24.52
CA ALA A 165 -16.37 18.36 -25.00
C ALA A 165 -16.11 18.49 -26.52
N GLN A 166 -15.02 17.90 -27.01
CA GLN A 166 -14.70 17.93 -28.44
C GLN A 166 -15.66 17.07 -29.28
N GLN A 167 -16.10 15.93 -28.77
CA GLN A 167 -17.14 15.12 -29.41
C GLN A 167 -18.45 15.91 -29.54
N GLN A 168 -18.90 16.55 -28.46
CA GLN A 168 -20.10 17.40 -28.48
C GLN A 168 -19.98 18.54 -29.50
N GLN A 169 -18.82 19.18 -29.58
CA GLN A 169 -18.58 20.23 -30.56
C GLN A 169 -18.63 19.71 -32.01
N ASN A 170 -18.04 18.53 -32.26
CA ASN A 170 -18.09 17.90 -33.58
C ASN A 170 -19.52 17.50 -33.97
N ASP A 171 -20.32 17.01 -33.03
CA ASP A 171 -21.72 16.67 -33.28
C ASP A 171 -22.53 17.91 -33.66
N LEU A 172 -22.35 19.03 -32.94
CA LEU A 172 -22.98 20.31 -33.26
C LEU A 172 -22.54 20.82 -34.64
N LEU A 173 -21.25 20.71 -34.97
CA LEU A 173 -20.75 21.10 -36.30
C LEU A 173 -21.31 20.21 -37.41
N MET A 174 -21.48 18.91 -37.18
CA MET A 174 -22.13 18.01 -38.12
C MET A 174 -23.60 18.37 -38.32
N GLU A 175 -24.32 18.67 -37.24
CA GLU A 175 -25.71 19.12 -37.29
C GLU A 175 -25.85 20.42 -38.09
N GLN A 176 -25.03 21.43 -37.80
CA GLN A 176 -24.99 22.67 -38.57
C GLN A 176 -24.69 22.44 -40.04
N ASN A 177 -23.71 21.58 -40.36
CA ASN A 177 -23.39 21.23 -41.75
C ASN A 177 -24.55 20.54 -42.46
N ASN A 178 -25.28 19.66 -41.78
CA ASN A 178 -26.44 18.99 -42.36
C ASN A 178 -27.58 19.98 -42.60
N THR A 179 -27.84 20.88 -41.67
CA THR A 179 -28.82 21.96 -41.84
C THR A 179 -28.47 22.85 -43.03
N LEU A 180 -27.21 23.30 -43.12
CA LEU A 180 -26.74 24.11 -44.26
C LEU A 180 -26.85 23.36 -45.59
N LYS A 181 -26.54 22.06 -45.63
CA LYS A 181 -26.71 21.24 -46.84
C LYS A 181 -28.18 21.14 -47.25
N ASN A 182 -29.09 21.00 -46.29
CA ASN A 182 -30.53 20.97 -46.54
C ASN A 182 -31.02 22.32 -47.08
N GLU A 183 -30.66 23.43 -46.42
CA GLU A 183 -31.00 24.79 -46.87
C GLU A 183 -30.44 25.08 -48.26
N PHE A 184 -29.20 24.67 -48.54
CA PHE A 184 -28.60 24.81 -49.87
C PHE A 184 -29.33 24.00 -50.93
N SER A 185 -29.77 22.78 -50.58
CA SER A 185 -30.57 21.93 -51.46
C SER A 185 -31.95 22.53 -51.75
N GLU A 186 -32.61 23.07 -50.72
CA GLU A 186 -33.89 23.78 -50.85
C GLU A 186 -33.75 25.05 -51.71
N MET A 187 -32.71 25.84 -51.49
CA MET A 187 -32.42 27.04 -52.28
C MET A 187 -32.17 26.69 -53.75
N LYS A 188 -31.39 25.62 -54.02
CA LYS A 188 -31.16 25.13 -55.37
C LYS A 188 -32.46 24.72 -56.07
N LEU A 189 -33.39 24.08 -55.35
CA LEU A 189 -34.71 23.72 -55.88
C LEU A 189 -35.58 24.96 -56.17
N GLN A 190 -35.52 26.00 -55.33
CA GLN A 190 -36.23 27.26 -55.56
C GLN A 190 -35.71 28.04 -56.78
N ILE A 191 -34.40 27.97 -57.05
CA ILE A 191 -33.78 28.60 -58.23
C ILE A 191 -34.06 27.80 -59.51
N ALA A 192 -34.20 26.47 -59.42
CA ALA A 192 -34.50 25.61 -60.56
C ALA A 192 -36.00 25.60 -60.97
N ALA A 193 -36.88 26.23 -60.19
CA ALA A 193 -38.30 26.39 -60.54
C ALA A 193 -38.48 27.43 -61.67
N PRO A 194 -39.36 27.21 -62.66
CA PRO A 194 -39.38 27.99 -63.88
C PRO A 194 -39.82 29.45 -63.66
N VAL A 195 -39.00 30.33 -64.21
CA VAL A 195 -39.11 31.78 -64.47
C VAL A 195 -40.55 32.32 -64.47
N GLY A 196 -40.83 33.17 -63.48
CA GLY A 196 -42.05 34.00 -63.45
C GLY A 196 -42.03 35.17 -62.44
N THR A 197 -41.15 35.16 -61.42
CA THR A 197 -41.19 36.16 -60.33
C THR A 197 -39.80 36.57 -59.82
N GLU A 198 -38.78 36.67 -60.68
CA GLU A 198 -37.38 36.94 -60.29
C GLU A 198 -37.17 38.29 -59.56
N SER A 199 -38.01 39.29 -59.82
CA SER A 199 -37.83 40.66 -59.28
C SER A 199 -38.23 40.82 -57.81
N THR A 200 -39.23 40.06 -57.33
CA THR A 200 -39.77 40.20 -55.97
C THR A 200 -39.08 39.27 -54.96
N ILE A 201 -38.62 38.09 -55.39
CA ILE A 201 -37.93 37.12 -54.53
C ILE A 201 -36.51 37.62 -54.20
N SER A 202 -35.78 38.12 -55.21
CA SER A 202 -34.42 38.66 -55.03
C SER A 202 -34.39 39.86 -54.08
N LYS A 203 -35.41 40.74 -54.12
CA LYS A 203 -35.54 41.87 -53.19
C LYS A 203 -35.78 41.41 -51.73
N LYS A 204 -36.69 40.46 -51.52
CA LYS A 204 -36.97 39.92 -50.17
C LYS A 204 -35.79 39.14 -49.58
N GLN A 205 -34.93 38.58 -50.42
CA GLN A 205 -33.68 37.96 -49.98
C GLN A 205 -32.63 39.02 -49.62
N LEU A 206 -32.50 40.07 -50.42
CA LEU A 206 -31.61 41.20 -50.15
C LEU A 206 -31.98 41.91 -48.84
N ASP A 207 -33.26 42.23 -48.64
CA ASP A 207 -33.75 42.90 -47.42
C ASP A 207 -33.46 42.08 -46.15
N ARG A 208 -33.53 40.74 -46.25
CA ARG A 208 -33.19 39.84 -45.13
C ARG A 208 -31.71 39.84 -44.82
N VAL A 209 -30.86 39.82 -45.85
CA VAL A 209 -29.40 39.87 -45.68
C VAL A 209 -28.96 41.22 -45.13
N GLU A 210 -29.52 42.33 -45.63
CA GLU A 210 -29.25 43.67 -45.11
C GLU A 210 -29.71 43.83 -43.66
N SER A 211 -30.89 43.31 -43.31
CA SER A 211 -31.37 43.28 -41.93
C SER A 211 -30.42 42.49 -41.02
N GLN A 212 -29.99 41.29 -41.42
CA GLN A 212 -29.05 40.49 -40.64
C GLN A 212 -27.69 41.19 -40.48
N ASN A 213 -27.15 41.78 -41.55
CA ASN A 213 -25.91 42.54 -41.51
C ASN A 213 -26.03 43.74 -40.56
N SER A 214 -27.17 44.44 -40.54
CA SER A 214 -27.38 45.56 -39.61
C SER A 214 -27.37 45.13 -38.14
N VAL A 215 -27.96 43.96 -37.83
CA VAL A 215 -27.98 43.40 -36.47
C VAL A 215 -26.58 42.98 -36.05
N ILE A 216 -25.85 42.28 -36.94
CA ILE A 216 -24.47 41.85 -36.71
C ILE A 216 -23.57 43.07 -36.47
N MET A 217 -23.66 44.11 -37.30
CA MET A 217 -22.88 45.34 -37.14
C MET A 217 -23.21 46.05 -35.83
N SER A 218 -24.49 46.08 -35.42
CA SER A 218 -24.88 46.65 -34.13
C SER A 218 -24.32 45.86 -32.95
N ALA A 219 -24.24 44.53 -33.05
CA ALA A 219 -23.65 43.67 -32.03
C ALA A 219 -22.13 43.83 -31.95
N ILE A 220 -21.44 43.89 -33.10
CA ILE A 220 -19.99 44.14 -33.18
C ILE A 220 -19.66 45.51 -32.56
N ASN A 221 -20.42 46.55 -32.89
CA ASN A 221 -20.22 47.88 -32.33
C ASN A 221 -20.43 47.89 -30.81
N ARG A 222 -21.42 47.16 -30.29
CA ARG A 222 -21.62 47.01 -28.84
C ARG A 222 -20.44 46.30 -28.17
N LEU A 223 -19.97 45.20 -28.74
CA LEU A 223 -18.82 44.45 -28.20
C LEU A 223 -17.54 45.30 -28.19
N ASN A 224 -17.27 46.06 -29.24
CA ASN A 224 -16.11 46.96 -29.28
C ASN A 224 -16.20 48.05 -28.21
N VAL A 225 -17.39 48.61 -27.97
CA VAL A 225 -17.60 49.61 -26.91
C VAL A 225 -17.40 48.99 -25.52
N GLU A 226 -17.86 47.77 -25.30
CA GLU A 226 -17.68 47.06 -24.03
C GLU A 226 -16.20 46.71 -23.78
N GLN A 227 -15.48 46.25 -24.81
CA GLN A 227 -14.04 46.01 -24.71
C GLN A 227 -13.27 47.28 -24.38
N HIS A 228 -13.53 48.39 -25.08
CA HIS A 228 -12.87 49.65 -24.75
C HIS A 228 -13.21 50.17 -23.36
N LYS A 229 -14.44 50.00 -22.88
CA LYS A 229 -14.80 50.35 -21.50
C LYS A 229 -14.04 49.49 -20.48
N ALA A 230 -13.88 48.20 -20.74
CA ALA A 230 -13.11 47.32 -19.89
C ALA A 230 -11.61 47.70 -19.87
N GLU A 231 -11.03 48.03 -21.02
CA GLU A 231 -9.64 48.51 -21.13
C GLU A 231 -9.41 49.82 -20.37
N VAL A 232 -10.33 50.78 -20.51
CA VAL A 232 -10.27 52.06 -19.79
C VAL A 232 -10.38 51.83 -18.28
N ALA A 233 -11.30 50.96 -17.83
CA ALA A 233 -11.44 50.63 -16.42
C ALA A 233 -10.17 49.97 -15.84
N VAL A 234 -9.50 49.11 -16.61
CA VAL A 234 -8.21 48.50 -16.23
C VAL A 234 -7.11 49.56 -16.15
N GLN A 235 -7.03 50.49 -17.10
CA GLN A 235 -6.05 51.59 -17.06
C GLN A 235 -6.30 52.56 -15.90
N GLU A 236 -7.55 52.89 -15.59
CA GLU A 236 -7.92 53.73 -14.45
C GLU A 236 -7.61 53.07 -13.10
N ALA A 237 -7.78 51.75 -13.00
CA ALA A 237 -7.39 50.98 -11.81
C ALA A 237 -5.86 50.99 -11.62
N GLN A 238 -5.10 50.80 -12.71
CA GLN A 238 -3.63 50.85 -12.69
C GLN A 238 -3.07 52.26 -12.36
N GLN A 239 -3.77 53.33 -12.76
CA GLN A 239 -3.38 54.70 -12.39
C GLN A 239 -3.67 55.05 -10.91
N LYS A 240 -4.66 54.40 -10.28
CA LYS A 240 -4.97 54.57 -8.86
C LYS A 240 -3.99 53.83 -7.93
N GLU A 241 -3.32 52.78 -8.42
CA GLU A 241 -2.33 52.01 -7.66
C GLU A 241 -0.89 52.53 -7.78
N GLN A 242 -0.62 53.58 -8.57
CA GLN A 242 0.69 54.24 -8.51
C GLN A 242 0.79 55.11 -7.25
N PRO A 243 1.70 54.81 -6.30
CA PRO A 243 1.86 55.65 -5.12
C PRO A 243 2.36 57.03 -5.57
N LYS A 244 1.66 58.08 -5.13
CA LYS A 244 2.11 59.48 -5.19
C LYS A 244 3.41 59.64 -4.38
N GLY A 245 4.54 59.15 -4.89
CA GLY A 245 5.76 58.95 -4.11
C GLY A 245 7.07 59.27 -4.82
N LEU A 246 7.08 59.50 -6.14
CA LEU A 246 8.33 59.73 -6.88
C LEU A 246 8.63 61.21 -7.18
N LEU A 247 7.64 62.06 -7.40
CA LEU A 247 7.90 63.48 -7.73
C LEU A 247 8.12 64.40 -6.51
N LYS A 248 7.76 63.98 -5.29
CA LYS A 248 7.96 64.79 -4.07
C LYS A 248 9.41 64.74 -3.54
N LYS A 249 10.21 63.78 -3.99
CA LYS A 249 11.61 63.57 -3.52
C LYS A 249 12.66 64.30 -4.37
N ILE A 250 12.27 64.81 -5.54
CA ILE A 250 13.19 65.47 -6.49
C ILE A 250 13.01 67.01 -6.51
N PHE A 251 11.83 67.54 -6.15
CA PHE A 251 11.56 68.98 -6.13
C PHE A 251 11.25 69.55 -4.74
N GLY A 252 11.62 68.83 -3.68
CA GLY A 252 11.39 69.23 -2.29
C GLY A 252 12.67 69.67 -1.57
N LYS A 253 13.25 70.80 -1.99
CA LYS A 253 14.06 71.69 -1.17
C LYS A 253 13.89 73.12 -1.66
#